data_AF-A0AAW4BIH9-F1
#
_entry.id   AF-A0AAW4BIH9-F1
#
_cell.length_a   1.000
_cell.length_b   1.000
_cell.length_c   1.000
_cell.angle_alpha   90.00
_cell.angle_beta   90.00
_cell.angle_gamma   90.00
#
_symmetry.space_group_name_H-M   'P 1'
#
loop_
_entity.id
_entity.type
_entity.pdbx_description
1 polymer ?
#
loop_
_entity_poly.entity_id
_entity_poly.type
_entity_poly.pdbx_seq_one_letter_code
_entity_poly.pdbx_strand_id
1 'polypeptide(L)' 'HVGDGTTTGVMVGGANILTKVGNGDTTGIMLGVGNVLTHVGDGQTLGVMGAAGNIFTKVGDGTSIAVMIG' A
#
# COMPACT_ATOMS: atom_id res chain seq x y z
N HIS A 1 6.36 0.10 8.17
CA HIS A 1 7.78 0.45 7.98
C HIS A 1 7.94 1.95 8.20
N VAL A 2 8.94 2.39 8.97
CA VAL A 2 9.34 3.81 9.06
C VAL A 2 10.79 3.97 8.57
N GLY A 3 11.05 4.89 7.64
CA GLY A 3 12.37 5.14 7.07
C GLY A 3 12.34 5.43 5.57
N ASP A 4 13.48 5.75 4.95
CA ASP A 4 13.54 6.25 3.56
C ASP A 4 13.88 5.18 2.50
N GLY A 5 13.84 3.90 2.87
CA GLY A 5 14.14 2.78 1.98
C GLY A 5 12.90 2.23 1.26
N THR A 6 13.11 1.37 0.25
CA THR A 6 12.02 0.69 -0.45
C THR A 6 11.29 -0.30 0.48
N THR A 7 9.96 -0.38 0.36
CA THR A 7 9.12 -1.35 1.05
C THR A 7 8.33 -2.18 0.06
N THR A 8 8.49 -3.50 0.10
CA THR A 8 7.68 -4.42 -0.70
C THR A 8 7.04 -5.45 0.21
N GLY A 9 5.73 -5.67 0.06
CA GLY A 9 4.99 -6.63 0.88
C GLY A 9 3.91 -7.36 0.10
N VAL A 10 3.75 -8.65 0.39
CA VAL A 10 2.62 -9.48 -0.05
C VAL A 10 1.87 -9.94 1.20
N MET A 11 0.56 -9.70 1.24
CA MET A 11 -0.29 -10.04 2.38
C MET A 11 -1.51 -10.82 1.89
N VAL A 12 -1.77 -11.95 2.53
CA VAL A 12 -2.92 -12.82 2.24
C VAL A 12 -3.57 -13.17 3.57
N GLY A 13 -4.86 -12.85 3.73
CA GLY A 13 -5.56 -13.02 5.00
C GLY A 13 -6.96 -12.43 4.99
N GLY A 14 -7.64 -12.43 6.14
CA GLY A 14 -8.98 -11.84 6.26
C GLY A 14 -8.95 -10.32 6.10
N ALA A 15 -8.15 -9.63 6.91
CA ALA A 15 -7.90 -8.19 6.78
C ALA A 15 -6.40 -7.93 6.73
N ASN A 16 -5.94 -7.18 5.72
CA ASN A 16 -4.52 -6.86 5.53
C ASN A 16 -4.28 -5.36 5.68
N ILE A 17 -3.17 -4.98 6.33
CA ILE A 17 -2.79 -3.57 6.53
C ILE A 17 -1.29 -3.40 6.22
N LEU A 18 -0.96 -2.48 5.32
CA LEU A 18 0.40 -2.05 5.01
C LEU A 18 0.55 -0.55 5.21
N THR A 19 1.37 -0.16 6.18
CA THR A 19 1.67 1.25 6.43
C THR A 19 3.16 1.53 6.29
N LYS A 20 3.49 2.50 5.43
CA LYS A 20 4.82 3.09 5.24
C LYS A 20 4.80 4.55 5.68
N VAL A 21 5.82 4.96 6.43
CA VAL A 21 6.09 6.36 6.75
C VAL A 21 7.56 6.68 6.41
N GLY A 22 7.82 7.81 5.77
CA GLY A 22 9.15 8.16 5.22
C GLY A 22 9.20 7.96 3.72
N ASN A 23 10.27 8.46 3.10
CA ASN A 23 10.37 8.53 1.64
C ASN A 23 10.73 7.16 1.03
N GLY A 24 10.70 7.11 -0.30
CA GLY A 24 11.09 5.94 -1.08
C GLY A 24 9.92 5.05 -1.47
N ASP A 25 10.19 4.07 -2.33
CA ASP A 25 9.10 3.38 -3.03
C ASP A 25 8.40 2.33 -2.17
N THR A 26 7.08 2.20 -2.34
CA THR A 26 6.25 1.20 -1.67
C THR A 26 5.49 0.36 -2.67
N THR A 27 5.58 -0.97 -2.59
CA THR A 27 4.76 -1.91 -3.36
C THR A 27 4.03 -2.85 -2.40
N GLY A 28 2.69 -2.91 -2.51
CA GLY A 28 1.85 -3.81 -1.73
C GLY A 28 0.95 -4.66 -2.62
N ILE A 29 1.01 -5.98 -2.46
CA ILE A 29 0.03 -6.92 -3.02
C ILE A 29 -0.78 -7.48 -1.86
N MET A 30 -2.09 -7.29 -1.88
CA MET A 30 -2.97 -7.54 -0.73
C MET A 30 -4.21 -8.30 -1.17
N LEU A 31 -4.45 -9.50 -0.61
CA LEU A 31 -5.61 -10.33 -0.94
C LEU A 31 -6.38 -10.71 0.33
N GLY A 32 -7.67 -10.40 0.41
CA GLY A 32 -8.48 -10.67 1.58
C GLY A 32 -9.94 -10.24 1.48
N VAL A 33 -10.59 -10.07 2.64
CA VAL A 33 -11.93 -9.47 2.76
C VAL A 33 -11.84 -7.95 2.88
N GLY A 34 -10.77 -7.45 3.50
CA GLY A 34 -10.46 -6.01 3.58
C GLY A 34 -8.97 -5.74 3.46
N ASN A 35 -8.59 -4.69 2.73
CA ASN A 35 -7.20 -4.27 2.56
C ASN A 35 -7.03 -2.77 2.79
N VAL A 36 -5.97 -2.38 3.51
CA VAL A 36 -5.59 -0.98 3.72
C VAL A 36 -4.11 -0.79 3.41
N LEU A 37 -3.80 0.05 2.43
CA LEU A 37 -2.43 0.47 2.12
C LEU A 37 -2.31 1.98 2.37
N THR A 38 -1.39 2.37 3.24
CA THR A 38 -1.09 3.77 3.55
C THR A 38 0.39 4.04 3.37
N HIS A 39 0.73 5.06 2.58
CA HIS A 39 2.09 5.59 2.46
C HIS A 39 2.11 7.10 2.73
N VAL A 40 2.84 7.50 3.77
CA VAL A 40 3.08 8.91 4.14
C VAL A 40 4.55 9.25 3.89
N GLY A 41 4.83 10.06 2.89
CA GLY A 41 6.17 10.40 2.42
C GLY A 41 6.22 10.48 0.89
N ASP A 42 7.36 10.87 0.34
CA ASP A 42 7.53 11.04 -1.11
C ASP A 42 7.99 9.75 -1.79
N GLY A 43 7.69 9.60 -3.08
CA GLY A 43 8.13 8.47 -3.91
C GLY A 43 6.98 7.61 -4.43
N GLN A 44 7.31 6.55 -5.18
CA GLN A 44 6.30 5.74 -5.84
C GLN A 44 5.51 4.89 -4.84
N THR A 45 4.21 4.74 -5.06
CA THR A 45 3.36 3.81 -4.31
C THR A 45 2.54 2.97 -5.27
N LEU A 46 2.77 1.67 -5.28
CA LEU A 46 2.05 0.68 -6.09
C LEU A 46 1.23 -0.24 -5.16
N GLY A 47 -0.08 -0.25 -5.33
CA GLY A 47 -0.99 -1.16 -4.64
C GLY A 47 -1.72 -2.07 -5.61
N VAL A 48 -1.68 -3.38 -5.39
CA VAL A 48 -2.57 -4.36 -6.03
C VAL A 48 -3.39 -5.01 -4.93
N MET A 49 -4.69 -4.72 -4.88
CA MET A 49 -5.54 -5.02 -3.73
C MET A 49 -6.79 -5.76 -4.21
N GLY A 50 -6.98 -6.99 -3.73
CA GLY A 50 -8.15 -7.83 -4.00
C GLY A 50 -8.93 -8.05 -2.72
N ALA A 51 -10.07 -7.39 -2.54
CA ALA A 51 -10.96 -7.53 -1.38
C ALA A 51 -12.29 -6.81 -1.57
N ALA A 52 -13.34 -7.23 -0.86
CA ALA A 52 -14.63 -6.55 -0.84
C ALA A 52 -14.55 -5.09 -0.36
N GLY A 53 -13.53 -4.75 0.44
CA GLY A 53 -13.18 -3.38 0.79
C GLY A 53 -11.69 -3.10 0.63
N ASN A 54 -11.33 -2.11 -0.20
CA ASN A 54 -9.95 -1.66 -0.39
C ASN A 54 -9.83 -0.17 -0.05
N ILE A 55 -8.80 0.20 0.72
CA ILE A 55 -8.44 1.60 1.00
C ILE A 55 -6.97 1.80 0.62
N PHE A 56 -6.72 2.72 -0.30
CA PHE A 56 -5.38 3.15 -0.68
C PHE A 56 -5.20 4.62 -0.33
N THR A 57 -4.18 4.95 0.46
CA THR A 57 -3.87 6.33 0.88
C THR A 57 -2.42 6.66 0.59
N LYS A 58 -2.21 7.77 -0.11
CA LYS A 58 -0.90 8.41 -0.30
C LYS A 58 -0.97 9.83 0.25
N VAL A 59 0.03 10.20 1.05
CA VAL A 59 0.25 11.56 1.54
C VAL A 59 1.70 11.93 1.24
N GLY A 60 1.92 13.07 0.57
CA GLY A 60 3.23 13.45 0.00
C GLY A 60 3.23 13.38 -1.52
N ASP A 61 4.37 13.66 -2.13
CA ASP A 61 4.52 13.77 -3.58
C ASP A 61 4.99 12.46 -4.23
N GLY A 62 4.74 12.32 -5.52
CA GLY A 62 5.19 11.20 -6.34
C GLY A 62 4.07 10.36 -6.95
N THR A 63 4.46 9.31 -7.66
CA THR A 63 3.53 8.51 -8.47
C THR A 63 2.76 7.52 -7.61
N SER A 64 1.43 7.55 -7.72
CA SER A 64 0.54 6.56 -7.11
C SER A 64 -0.13 5.71 -8.19
N ILE A 65 -0.03 4.39 -8.05
CA ILE A 65 -0.69 3.42 -8.92
C ILE A 65 -1.44 2.44 -8.03
N ALA A 66 -2.75 2.31 -8.23
CA ALA A 66 -3.56 1.38 -7.47
C ALA A 66 -4.45 0.57 -8.44
N VAL A 67 -4.37 -0.75 -8.32
CA VAL A 67 -5.33 -1.68 -8.91
C VAL A 67 -6.13 -2.27 -7.75
N MET A 68 -7.41 -1.90 -7.65
CA MET A 68 -8.30 -2.34 -6.59
C MET A 68 -9.43 -3.16 -7.20
N ILE A 69 -9.53 -4.42 -6.80
CA ILE A 69 -10.50 -5.41 -7.28
C ILE A 69 -11.30 -5.87 -6.06
N GLY A 70 -12.62 -5.90 -6.18
CA GLY A 70 -13.52 -6.14 -5.07
C GLY A 70 -14.97 -6.05 -5.48
#